data_AF-A0A3D0QJJ1-F1
#
_entry.id   AF-A0A3D0QJJ1-F1
#
_cell.length_a   1.000
_cell.length_b   1.000
_cell.length_c   1.000
_cell.angle_alpha   90.00
_cell.angle_beta   90.00
_cell.angle_gamma   90.00
#
_symmetry.space_group_name_H-M   'P 1'
#
loop_
_entity.id
_entity.type
_entity.pdbx_description
1 polymer ?
#
loop_
_entity_poly.entity_id
_entity_poly.type
_entity_poly.pdbx_seq_one_letter_code
_entity_poly.pdbx_strand_id
1 'polypeptide(L)'
;VRYSLIDYQDIIYYSAPKPKKELKSLSEVDPELLKTYEKLGISLQEQERLSGVAVDAVFDSVSVATTFREKLMELGIVFCSFSEAVQHHPDLVRKHLGSVVPANDNFFAALNSAVFSDGSFCYIP
;
A
#
# COMPACT_ATOMS: atom_id res chain seq x y z
N VAL A 1 16.78 -22.76 -16.02
CA VAL A 1 15.31 -22.90 -16.18
C VAL A 1 14.86 -21.93 -17.27
N ARG A 2 14.06 -22.37 -18.25
CA ARG A 2 13.43 -21.47 -19.24
C ARG A 2 11.94 -21.40 -18.92
N TYR A 3 11.42 -20.19 -18.74
CA TYR A 3 10.00 -19.95 -18.50
C TYR A 3 9.27 -19.73 -19.82
N SER A 4 8.00 -20.13 -19.89
CA SER A 4 7.11 -19.78 -21.00
C SER A 4 6.86 -18.27 -21.04
N LEU A 5 6.52 -17.76 -22.22
CA LEU A 5 6.08 -16.37 -22.36
C LEU A 5 4.81 -16.14 -21.53
N ILE A 6 4.73 -14.98 -20.90
CA ILE A 6 3.56 -14.55 -20.11
C ILE A 6 2.48 -14.10 -21.09
N ASP A 7 1.27 -14.64 -20.94
CA ASP A 7 0.08 -14.12 -21.61
C ASP A 7 -0.56 -13.04 -20.74
N TYR A 8 -0.31 -11.78 -21.07
CA TYR A 8 -0.83 -10.64 -20.33
C TYR A 8 -2.35 -10.43 -20.50
N GLN A 9 -2.97 -11.06 -21.50
CA GLN A 9 -4.41 -10.92 -21.75
C GLN A 9 -5.25 -11.87 -20.89
N ASP A 10 -4.65 -12.93 -20.36
CA ASP A 10 -5.30 -13.88 -19.45
C ASP A 10 -5.18 -13.48 -17.97
N ILE A 11 -4.43 -12.41 -17.67
CA ILE A 11 -4.19 -11.95 -16.30
C ILE A 11 -5.37 -11.11 -15.80
N ILE A 12 -5.84 -11.42 -14.59
CA ILE A 12 -6.79 -10.59 -13.84
C ILE A 12 -6.00 -9.56 -13.02
N TYR A 13 -5.97 -8.31 -13.48
CA TYR A 13 -5.20 -7.24 -12.82
C TYR A 13 -5.84 -6.67 -11.56
N TYR A 14 -7.14 -6.89 -11.37
CA TYR A 14 -7.86 -6.43 -10.20
C TYR A 14 -8.63 -7.58 -9.56
N SER A 15 -8.40 -7.80 -8.27
CA SER A 15 -9.14 -8.75 -7.45
C SER A 15 -9.45 -8.10 -6.12
N ALA A 16 -10.73 -7.81 -5.87
CA ALA A 16 -11.15 -7.26 -4.59
C ALA A 16 -11.01 -8.32 -3.49
N PRO A 17 -10.35 -8.01 -2.35
CA PRO A 17 -10.33 -8.92 -1.23
C PRO A 17 -11.75 -9.16 -0.72
N LYS A 18 -12.07 -10.41 -0.39
CA LYS A 18 -13.33 -10.72 0.31
C LYS A 18 -13.31 -10.04 1.68
N PRO A 19 -14.46 -9.52 2.17
CA PRO A 19 -14.52 -8.90 3.49
C PRO A 19 -13.98 -9.88 4.54
N LYS A 20 -12.86 -9.49 5.17
CA LYS A 20 -12.22 -10.28 6.21
C LYS A 20 -13.05 -10.18 7.49
N LYS A 21 -13.06 -11.24 8.29
CA LYS A 21 -13.61 -11.17 9.66
C LYS A 21 -12.76 -10.18 10.45
N GLU A 22 -13.41 -9.24 11.13
CA GLU A 22 -12.75 -8.43 12.16
C GLU A 22 -12.23 -9.37 13.25
N LEU A 23 -10.90 -9.42 13.41
CA LEU A 23 -10.24 -10.17 14.46
C LEU A 23 -10.23 -9.31 15.72
N LYS A 24 -10.64 -9.87 16.85
CA LYS A 24 -10.77 -9.14 18.12
C LYS A 24 -9.49 -9.15 18.95
N SER A 25 -8.52 -9.99 18.59
CA SER A 25 -7.24 -10.11 19.29
C SER A 25 -6.14 -10.76 18.45
N LEU A 26 -4.89 -10.56 18.87
CA LEU A 26 -3.69 -11.21 18.31
C LEU A 26 -3.76 -12.73 18.29
N SER A 27 -4.45 -13.34 19.25
CA SER A 27 -4.58 -14.80 19.32
C SER A 27 -5.45 -15.38 18.21
N GLU A 28 -6.22 -14.55 17.51
CA GLU A 28 -7.03 -14.94 16.36
C GLU A 28 -6.27 -14.77 15.03
N VAL A 29 -5.04 -14.23 15.05
CA VAL A 29 -4.20 -14.03 13.87
C VAL A 29 -3.58 -15.35 13.43
N ASP A 30 -3.51 -15.55 12.11
CA ASP A 30 -2.89 -16.73 11.51
C ASP A 30 -1.42 -16.90 12.00
N PRO A 31 -1.04 -18.09 12.51
CA PRO A 31 0.34 -18.37 12.91
C PRO A 31 1.39 -18.10 11.83
N GLU A 32 1.04 -18.18 10.54
CA GLU A 32 1.94 -17.88 9.42
C GLU A 32 2.27 -16.39 9.32
N LEU A 33 1.30 -15.51 9.62
CA LEU A 33 1.52 -14.06 9.69
C LEU A 33 2.50 -13.70 10.81
N LEU A 34 2.34 -14.30 11.99
CA LEU A 34 3.24 -14.06 13.13
C LEU A 34 4.69 -14.47 12.81
N LYS A 35 4.88 -15.63 12.17
CA LYS A 35 6.20 -16.07 11.70
C LYS A 35 6.80 -15.12 10.66
N THR A 36 5.96 -14.51 9.84
CA THR A 36 6.41 -13.52 8.84
C THR A 36 6.90 -12.25 9.52
N TYR A 37 6.21 -11.76 10.54
CA TYR A 37 6.64 -10.60 11.33
C TYR A 37 7.96 -10.83 12.07
N GLU A 38 8.14 -12.01 12.65
CA GLU A 38 9.39 -12.40 13.29
C GLU A 38 10.55 -12.42 12.29
N LYS A 39 10.34 -12.95 11.08
CA LYS A 39 11.33 -12.92 9.99
C LYS A 39 11.66 -11.51 9.50
N LEU A 40 10.68 -10.59 9.52
CA LEU A 40 10.87 -9.19 9.13
C LEU A 40 11.49 -8.34 10.25
N GLY A 41 11.73 -8.90 11.44
CA GLY A 41 12.35 -8.21 12.57
C GLY A 41 11.44 -7.21 13.29
N ILE A 42 10.12 -7.36 13.15
CA ILE A 42 9.14 -6.49 13.82
C ILE A 42 8.97 -6.96 15.26
N SER A 43 9.24 -6.09 16.24
CA SER A 43 9.24 -6.43 17.66
C SER A 43 7.85 -6.78 18.20
N LEU A 44 7.76 -7.58 19.26
CA LEU A 44 6.50 -7.99 19.90
C LEU A 44 5.65 -6.79 20.38
N GLN A 45 6.29 -5.74 20.90
CA GLN A 45 5.60 -4.50 21.30
C GLN A 45 5.00 -3.77 20.11
N GLU A 46 5.71 -3.79 18.98
CA GLU A 46 5.18 -3.25 17.73
C GLU A 46 4.05 -4.13 17.20
N GLN A 47 4.15 -5.46 17.31
CA GLN A 47 3.06 -6.39 16.96
C GLN A 47 1.80 -6.22 17.83
N GLU A 48 1.94 -5.99 19.14
CA GLU A 48 0.83 -5.67 20.06
C GLU A 48 0.19 -4.31 19.76
N ARG A 49 1.00 -3.32 19.38
CA ARG A 49 0.49 -2.01 18.93
C ARG A 49 -0.24 -2.10 17.58
N LEU A 50 0.32 -2.85 16.65
CA LEU A 50 -0.18 -3.12 15.29
C LEU A 50 -1.33 -4.15 15.24
N SER A 51 -1.80 -4.60 16.40
CA SER A 51 -2.99 -5.45 16.50
C SER A 51 -4.14 -4.79 17.26
N GLY A 52 -3.85 -3.78 18.09
CA GLY A 52 -4.86 -2.82 18.59
C GLY A 52 -5.23 -1.76 17.54
N VAL A 53 -4.28 -1.37 16.69
CA VAL A 53 -4.55 -0.79 15.36
C VAL A 53 -4.68 -1.98 14.42
N ALA A 54 -5.72 -2.08 13.60
CA ALA A 54 -5.94 -3.26 12.75
C ALA A 54 -4.64 -3.70 12.04
N VAL A 55 -4.44 -5.00 11.93
CA VAL A 55 -3.30 -5.74 11.35
C VAL A 55 -3.19 -5.50 9.82
N ASP A 56 -3.33 -4.25 9.40
CA ASP A 56 -3.09 -3.72 8.06
C ASP A 56 -1.62 -3.27 7.91
N ALA A 57 -0.86 -3.29 9.01
CA ALA A 57 0.51 -2.83 9.23
C ALA A 57 1.55 -3.12 8.13
N VAL A 58 1.48 -4.27 7.45
CA VAL A 58 2.59 -4.78 6.64
C VAL A 58 2.17 -5.31 5.28
N PHE A 59 0.87 -5.54 5.07
CA PHE A 59 0.40 -6.25 3.87
C PHE A 59 -0.45 -5.39 2.92
N ASP A 60 -0.89 -4.19 3.32
CA ASP A 60 -1.51 -3.22 2.42
C ASP A 60 -0.85 -1.85 2.58
N SER A 61 -0.77 -1.11 1.46
CA SER A 61 -0.05 0.17 1.29
C SER A 61 -0.56 1.33 2.16
N VAL A 62 -1.44 1.06 3.12
CA VAL A 62 -2.25 2.00 3.90
C VAL A 62 -1.68 2.19 5.32
N SER A 63 -0.65 1.44 5.69
CA SER A 63 -0.39 1.11 7.10
C SER A 63 0.33 2.16 7.95
N VAL A 64 1.15 3.04 7.36
CA VAL A 64 1.86 4.08 8.11
C VAL A 64 1.00 5.35 8.27
N ALA A 65 -0.09 5.45 7.49
CA ALA A 65 -0.89 6.65 7.38
C ALA A 65 -1.61 7.05 8.68
N THR A 66 -1.84 6.15 9.63
CA THR A 66 -2.71 6.43 10.79
C THR A 66 -1.98 6.93 12.03
N THR A 67 -0.76 6.46 12.33
CA THR A 67 -0.14 6.75 13.65
C THR A 67 0.50 8.15 13.74
N PHE A 68 0.94 8.73 12.61
CA PHE A 68 1.62 10.03 12.60
C PHE A 68 0.93 11.06 11.69
N ARG A 69 -0.25 10.77 11.16
CA ARG A 69 -0.96 11.63 10.19
C ARG A 69 -1.08 13.07 10.66
N GLU A 70 -1.60 13.26 11.88
CA GLU A 70 -1.89 14.57 12.44
C GLU A 70 -0.60 15.39 12.62
N LYS A 71 0.44 14.79 13.21
CA LYS A 71 1.74 15.44 13.41
C LYS A 71 2.45 15.78 12.09
N LEU A 72 2.34 14.91 11.09
CA LEU A 72 2.89 15.18 9.75
C LEU A 72 2.12 16.31 9.06
N MET A 73 0.80 16.31 9.20
CA MET A 73 -0.08 17.35 8.65
C MET A 73 0.17 18.72 9.30
N GLU A 74 0.48 18.79 10.60
CA GLU A 74 0.92 20.02 11.28
C GLU A 74 2.19 20.62 10.66
N LEU A 75 3.06 19.79 10.09
CA LEU A 75 4.26 20.20 9.37
C LEU A 75 4.03 20.43 7.86
N GLY A 76 2.78 20.30 7.39
CA GLY A 76 2.42 20.39 5.98
C GLY A 76 2.80 19.15 5.15
N ILE A 77 3.26 18.08 5.79
CA ILE A 77 3.65 16.83 5.12
C ILE A 77 2.40 16.01 4.85
N VAL A 78 2.23 15.59 3.59
CA VAL A 78 1.16 14.67 3.18
C VAL A 78 1.75 13.29 3.02
N PHE A 79 1.34 12.35 3.86
CA PHE A 79 1.69 10.94 3.71
C PHE A 79 0.45 10.07 3.85
N CYS A 80 -0.02 9.52 2.72
CA CYS A 80 -1.27 8.79 2.62
C CYS A 80 -1.23 7.78 1.45
N SER A 81 -2.33 7.04 1.26
CA SER A 81 -2.45 6.21 0.05
C SER A 81 -2.59 7.09 -1.19
N PHE A 82 -2.19 6.57 -2.35
CA PHE A 82 -2.33 7.28 -3.61
C PHE A 82 -3.80 7.57 -3.92
N SER A 83 -4.69 6.63 -3.62
CA SER A 83 -6.14 6.81 -3.74
C SER A 83 -6.66 7.99 -2.92
N GLU A 84 -6.22 8.12 -1.65
CA GLU A 84 -6.56 9.28 -0.81
C GLU A 84 -5.98 10.59 -1.39
N ALA A 85 -4.74 10.56 -1.89
CA ALA A 85 -4.09 11.71 -2.48
C ALA A 85 -4.80 12.21 -3.75
N VAL A 86 -5.26 11.30 -4.61
CA VAL A 86 -6.04 11.66 -5.81
C VAL A 86 -7.35 12.34 -5.44
N GLN A 87 -8.02 11.89 -4.37
CA GLN A 87 -9.29 12.45 -3.92
C GLN A 87 -9.13 13.80 -3.20
N HIS A 88 -8.15 13.92 -2.29
CA HIS A 88 -8.00 15.08 -1.41
C HIS A 88 -6.95 16.10 -1.88
N HIS A 89 -5.99 15.69 -2.71
CA HIS A 89 -4.88 16.52 -3.20
C HIS A 89 -4.68 16.39 -4.74
N PRO A 90 -5.74 16.49 -5.57
CA PRO A 90 -5.66 16.21 -7.01
C PRO A 90 -4.68 17.12 -7.76
N ASP A 91 -4.52 18.37 -7.32
CA ASP A 91 -3.62 19.33 -7.96
C ASP A 91 -2.15 18.96 -7.77
N LEU A 92 -1.78 18.52 -6.56
CA LEU A 92 -0.43 18.03 -6.27
C LEU A 92 -0.14 16.76 -7.06
N VAL A 93 -1.08 15.82 -7.08
CA VAL A 93 -0.92 14.57 -7.85
C VAL A 93 -0.76 14.88 -9.33
N ARG A 94 -1.65 15.68 -9.93
CA ARG A 94 -1.61 16.03 -11.36
C ARG A 94 -0.31 16.72 -11.75
N LYS A 95 0.25 17.56 -10.87
CA LYS A 95 1.50 18.28 -11.12
C LYS A 95 2.71 17.35 -11.25
N HIS A 96 2.72 16.24 -10.51
CA HIS A 96 3.91 15.38 -10.38
C HIS A 96 3.76 14.01 -11.05
N LEU A 97 2.55 13.46 -11.14
CA LEU A 97 2.30 12.15 -11.73
C LEU A 97 2.75 12.10 -13.19
N GLY A 98 3.53 11.09 -13.55
CA GLY A 98 4.02 10.90 -14.92
C GLY A 98 5.18 11.79 -15.34
N SER A 99 5.67 12.69 -14.47
CA SER A 99 6.77 13.61 -14.81
C SER A 99 8.14 12.92 -14.93
N VAL A 100 8.40 11.90 -14.10
CA VAL A 100 9.64 11.11 -14.10
C VAL A 100 9.48 9.82 -14.89
N VAL A 101 8.34 9.13 -14.73
CA VAL A 101 8.01 7.91 -15.46
C VAL A 101 6.70 8.15 -16.22
N PRO A 102 6.77 8.56 -17.50
CA PRO A 102 5.59 8.76 -18.33
C PRO A 102 4.81 7.46 -18.56
N ALA A 103 3.51 7.57 -18.80
CA ALA A 103 2.67 6.41 -19.11
C ALA A 103 3.11 5.66 -20.38
N ASN A 104 3.86 6.29 -21.28
CA ASN A 104 4.38 5.69 -22.51
C ASN A 104 5.88 5.33 -22.43
N ASP A 105 6.48 5.31 -21.25
CA ASP A 105 7.91 5.05 -21.06
C ASP A 105 8.31 3.64 -21.57
N ASN A 106 7.56 2.62 -21.16
CA ASN A 106 7.73 1.26 -21.63
C ASN A 106 6.42 0.45 -21.44
N PHE A 107 6.41 -0.80 -21.91
CA PHE A 107 5.25 -1.69 -21.82
C PHE A 107 4.70 -1.81 -20.39
N PHE A 108 5.58 -1.99 -19.40
CA PHE A 108 5.17 -2.17 -17.99
C PHE A 108 4.71 -0.87 -17.35
N ALA A 109 5.30 0.28 -17.72
CA ALA A 109 4.85 1.58 -17.28
C ALA A 109 3.44 1.90 -17.83
N ALA A 110 3.19 1.59 -19.11
CA ALA A 110 1.87 1.74 -19.71
C ALA A 110 0.83 0.83 -19.06
N LEU A 111 1.18 -0.43 -18.84
CA LEU A 111 0.32 -1.40 -18.16
C LEU A 111 0.02 -0.93 -16.73
N ASN A 112 1.03 -0.59 -15.94
CA ASN A 112 0.86 -0.09 -14.58
C ASN A 112 0.00 1.18 -14.54
N SER A 113 0.25 2.15 -15.42
CA SER A 113 -0.55 3.38 -15.47
C SER A 113 -2.02 3.14 -15.78
N ALA A 114 -2.35 2.06 -16.51
CA ALA A 114 -3.72 1.73 -16.88
C ALA A 114 -4.45 0.90 -15.82
N VAL A 115 -3.76 0.01 -15.10
CA VAL A 115 -4.39 -0.99 -14.22
C VAL A 115 -3.97 -0.91 -12.76
N PHE A 116 -3.19 0.10 -12.35
CA PHE A 116 -2.82 0.26 -10.95
C PHE A 116 -4.07 0.39 -10.07
N SER A 117 -3.98 -0.16 -8.87
CA SER A 117 -5.06 -0.16 -7.88
C SER A 117 -4.80 0.84 -6.76
N ASP A 118 -3.59 0.88 -6.20
CA ASP A 118 -3.20 1.87 -5.19
C ASP A 118 -1.67 2.02 -5.11
N GLY A 119 -1.22 2.92 -4.24
CA GLY A 119 0.19 3.13 -3.94
C GLY A 119 0.36 4.04 -2.72
N SER A 120 1.57 4.56 -2.50
CA SER A 120 1.83 5.54 -1.45
C SER A 120 2.13 6.90 -2.06
N PHE A 121 1.56 7.95 -1.47
CA PHE A 121 1.83 9.33 -1.83
C PHE A 121 2.53 10.03 -0.67
N CYS A 122 3.67 10.66 -0.95
CA CYS A 122 4.43 11.44 0.00
C CYS A 122 4.75 12.81 -0.60
N TYR A 123 4.40 13.87 0.11
CA TYR A 123 4.75 15.24 -0.24
C TYR A 123 5.30 15.95 0.98
N ILE A 124 6.45 16.60 0.81
CA ILE A 124 7.11 17.43 1.80
C ILE A 124 7.21 18.83 1.16
N PRO A 125 6.64 19.87 1.79
CA PRO A 125 6.61 21.23 1.25
C PRO A 125 7.98 21.89 1.15
#